data_AF-A0A523NFH6-F1
#
_entry.id   AF-A0A523NFH6-F1
#
_cell.length_a   1.000
_cell.length_b   1.000
_cell.length_c   1.000
_cell.angle_alpha   90.00
_cell.angle_beta   90.00
_cell.angle_gamma   90.00
#
_symmetry.space_group_name_H-M   'P 1'
#
loop_
_entity.id
_entity.type
_entity.pdbx_description
1 polymer ?
#
loop_
_entity_poly.entity_id
_entity_poly.type
_entity_poly.pdbx_seq_one_letter_code
_entity_poly.pdbx_strand_id
1 'polypeptide(L)'
;MRIRSVDLSRRHLEPHRRGRTVWGRTAWLQRLCQHQPPDRMEEDARSPDGRVPLGSRQPRKCLLRFLPGGMGSLSRGHPWGGGRAAAAGLPHAAEGNRRDLSLRRQRAGSEVVTQRGRTLAGRLLAVLVLHGLFLGVLPLRSQTQAPEASPVPGEQLTVRLITAGPGTEVWELFGHNAIWIHDQTTGRQTAYDYGRFDFAEPGFLWRFVKGRMWYWMGAADPRGMIAAYVSRDRSVWVQELNLPPAAREELRLLLEHNVQEENRYYRYDYYRDNCSTRIRDALDLVVRGAISAQTADTVPGSTWRSHSDRLLAADPLAYTGTKLGLGSPTDRPISRWDEMYVPMRLQEYIRTVQIEGADGELIPLVRHEEAVYLGSGPPERSEPPGWYLIYLAIGSLWAALMVWCAGVARRGGRLGQVGFGLAAGAWALVAGLGGSVLLFLWLGTDHVMTRANENLLQLNPLALLLLVLVPLALAADRWRKPAVVLAGLVAAGSLLGAAAKILPGFDQANWQVIALAAPVNAALWLSLRRLLRHAASTASVPAES
;
A
#
# COMPACT_ATOMS: atom_id res chain seq x y z
N MET A 1 -15.55 -27.55 -7.17
CA MET A 1 -15.75 -26.08 -7.22
C MET A 1 -14.49 -25.48 -7.84
N ARG A 2 -14.55 -24.97 -9.08
CA ARG A 2 -13.37 -24.33 -9.72
C ARG A 2 -13.15 -23.00 -9.02
N ILE A 3 -12.14 -22.93 -8.15
CA ILE A 3 -11.65 -21.68 -7.57
C ILE A 3 -11.27 -20.78 -8.76
N ARG A 4 -11.99 -19.67 -8.95
CA ARG A 4 -11.47 -18.58 -9.77
C ARG A 4 -10.27 -18.07 -8.99
N SER A 5 -9.06 -18.40 -9.43
CA SER A 5 -7.81 -17.84 -8.91
C SER A 5 -7.91 -16.32 -9.02
N VAL A 6 -8.23 -15.64 -7.92
CA VAL A 6 -8.09 -14.19 -7.83
C VAL A 6 -6.62 -13.94 -7.66
N ASP A 7 -5.95 -13.76 -8.80
CA ASP A 7 -4.55 -13.43 -8.87
C ASP A 7 -4.33 -12.03 -8.27
N LEU A 8 -3.97 -11.98 -6.98
CA LEU A 8 -3.58 -10.73 -6.34
C LEU A 8 -2.30 -10.15 -6.97
N SER A 9 -1.54 -10.90 -7.78
CA SER A 9 -0.31 -10.41 -8.43
C SER A 9 -0.58 -9.43 -9.58
N ARG A 10 -1.80 -9.38 -10.11
CA ARG A 10 -2.18 -8.52 -11.24
C ARG A 10 -3.18 -7.43 -10.86
N ARG A 11 -2.70 -6.37 -10.20
CA ARG A 11 -3.28 -5.04 -10.38
C ARG A 11 -2.39 -4.23 -11.32
N HIS A 12 -2.92 -3.92 -12.50
CA HIS A 12 -2.42 -2.82 -13.31
C HIS A 12 -2.57 -1.53 -12.50
N LEU A 13 -1.47 -0.80 -12.37
CA LEU A 13 -1.38 0.57 -11.90
C LEU A 13 -2.15 1.51 -12.86
N GLU A 14 -3.48 1.38 -12.95
CA GLU A 14 -4.29 2.41 -13.58
C GLU A 14 -4.83 3.37 -12.50
N PRO A 15 -4.60 4.68 -12.63
CA PRO A 15 -5.24 5.64 -11.74
C PRO A 15 -6.75 5.59 -11.95
N HIS A 16 -7.51 5.55 -10.87
CA HIS A 16 -8.95 5.82 -10.87
C HIS A 16 -9.24 7.10 -11.68
N ARG A 17 -9.68 6.94 -12.94
CA ARG A 17 -10.30 8.01 -13.71
C ARG A 17 -11.73 8.16 -13.21
N ARG A 18 -11.96 9.08 -12.28
CA ARG A 18 -13.29 9.68 -12.12
C ARG A 18 -13.57 10.55 -13.35
N GLY A 19 -14.79 10.43 -13.86
CA GLY A 19 -15.23 10.93 -15.16
C GLY A 19 -14.97 12.42 -15.37
N ARG A 20 -14.47 12.75 -16.56
CA ARG A 20 -14.51 14.11 -17.09
C ARG A 20 -15.82 14.29 -17.83
N THR A 21 -16.56 15.31 -17.41
CA THR A 21 -17.63 15.93 -18.17
C THR A 21 -17.08 16.48 -19.49
N VAL A 22 -17.84 16.19 -20.54
CA VAL A 22 -17.66 16.71 -21.90
C VAL A 22 -18.06 18.18 -21.90
N TRP A 23 -17.15 19.07 -22.28
CA TRP A 23 -17.49 20.38 -22.85
C TRP A 23 -16.76 20.50 -24.19
N GLY A 24 -17.54 20.79 -25.23
CA GLY A 24 -17.11 20.71 -26.62
C GLY A 24 -16.76 22.05 -27.25
N ARG A 25 -16.08 21.91 -28.41
CA ARG A 25 -15.92 22.86 -29.54
C ARG A 25 -15.13 24.14 -29.19
N THR A 26 -14.15 24.60 -29.97
CA THR A 26 -14.15 24.76 -31.44
C THR A 26 -12.72 25.03 -31.97
N ALA A 27 -12.47 24.55 -33.19
CA ALA A 27 -11.62 25.10 -34.26
C ALA A 27 -10.17 25.53 -33.97
N TRP A 28 -9.19 24.87 -34.61
CA TRP A 28 -8.31 25.48 -35.63
C TRP A 28 -7.65 24.34 -36.46
N LEU A 29 -7.92 24.36 -37.76
CA LEU A 29 -7.25 23.57 -38.81
C LEU A 29 -6.13 24.44 -39.40
N GLN A 30 -4.95 23.87 -39.64
CA GLN A 30 -4.36 23.78 -41.00
C GLN A 30 -2.91 23.26 -41.02
N ARG A 31 -2.72 22.24 -41.88
CA ARG A 31 -1.58 21.91 -42.77
C ARG A 31 -0.24 21.58 -42.07
N LEU A 32 0.42 20.47 -42.35
CA LEU A 32 0.87 20.02 -43.67
C LEU A 32 0.91 18.50 -43.78
N CYS A 33 0.66 18.04 -45.01
CA CYS A 33 0.69 16.67 -45.46
C CYS A 33 1.98 16.44 -46.28
N GLN A 34 2.37 15.16 -46.41
CA GLN A 34 3.27 14.59 -47.44
C GLN A 34 4.79 14.73 -47.23
N HIS A 35 5.47 13.62 -46.91
CA HIS A 35 6.26 12.85 -47.89
C HIS A 35 7.10 11.73 -47.25
N GLN A 36 7.08 10.57 -47.90
CA GLN A 36 8.05 9.46 -47.88
C GLN A 36 8.11 8.94 -49.33
N PRO A 37 9.11 8.11 -49.74
CA PRO A 37 10.57 8.14 -49.58
C PRO A 37 11.20 8.13 -51.03
N PRO A 38 12.45 7.68 -51.35
CA PRO A 38 12.96 6.31 -51.15
C PRO A 38 14.50 6.16 -50.92
N ASP A 39 14.91 4.89 -50.85
CA ASP A 39 16.21 4.26 -50.59
C ASP A 39 17.41 4.70 -51.45
N ARG A 40 18.63 4.46 -50.92
CA ARG A 40 19.79 3.99 -51.70
C ARG A 40 20.76 3.12 -50.86
N MET A 41 21.18 2.03 -51.52
CA MET A 41 22.18 1.03 -51.15
C MET A 41 23.63 1.52 -51.31
N GLU A 42 24.55 0.91 -50.56
CA GLU A 42 25.82 0.24 -50.98
C GLU A 42 26.69 -0.01 -49.71
N GLU A 43 26.94 -1.27 -49.33
CA GLU A 43 28.19 -2.04 -49.57
C GLU A 43 29.37 -1.51 -48.71
N ASP A 44 30.21 -2.28 -48.00
CA ASP A 44 30.51 -3.71 -47.97
C ASP A 44 31.41 -4.03 -46.73
N ALA A 45 31.71 -5.32 -46.53
CA ALA A 45 32.90 -5.89 -45.88
C ALA A 45 32.80 -6.61 -44.50
N ARG A 46 32.79 -7.95 -44.64
CA ARG A 46 33.57 -8.97 -43.90
C ARG A 46 33.10 -9.47 -42.54
N SER A 47 32.50 -10.67 -42.57
CA SER A 47 32.67 -11.74 -41.59
C SER A 47 33.84 -12.65 -42.02
N PRO A 48 34.43 -13.47 -41.11
CA PRO A 48 34.01 -14.88 -41.14
C PRO A 48 33.90 -15.57 -39.78
N ASP A 49 32.92 -16.47 -39.75
CA ASP A 49 32.89 -17.81 -39.16
C ASP A 49 32.88 -18.05 -37.64
N GLY A 50 31.84 -18.81 -37.27
CA GLY A 50 31.64 -19.44 -35.96
C GLY A 50 30.21 -20.00 -35.83
N ARG A 51 29.81 -20.92 -36.73
CA ARG A 51 28.54 -21.68 -36.61
C ARG A 51 28.68 -22.77 -35.54
N VAL A 52 27.61 -23.02 -34.77
CA VAL A 52 26.92 -24.33 -34.57
C VAL A 52 25.52 -24.06 -33.93
N PRO A 53 24.46 -24.85 -34.24
CA PRO A 53 23.06 -24.40 -34.27
C PRO A 53 22.11 -25.11 -33.28
N LEU A 54 20.80 -24.84 -33.46
CA LEU A 54 19.56 -25.48 -32.93
C LEU A 54 19.06 -24.90 -31.59
N GLY A 55 17.79 -24.53 -31.40
CA GLY A 55 16.59 -24.63 -32.21
C GLY A 55 15.42 -24.97 -31.29
N SER A 56 14.45 -24.06 -31.13
CA SER A 56 13.03 -24.39 -30.87
C SER A 56 12.18 -23.12 -30.89
N ARG A 57 11.60 -22.81 -32.06
CA ARG A 57 10.40 -21.98 -32.19
C ARG A 57 9.20 -22.81 -31.76
N GLN A 58 8.30 -22.24 -30.97
CA GLN A 58 6.92 -22.68 -30.87
C GLN A 58 5.96 -21.47 -30.76
N PRO A 59 4.68 -21.62 -31.13
CA PRO A 59 4.09 -20.78 -32.17
C PRO A 59 3.05 -19.76 -31.68
N ARG A 60 2.78 -18.80 -32.57
CA ARG A 60 1.58 -17.96 -32.59
C ARG A 60 0.32 -18.81 -32.62
N LYS A 61 -0.67 -18.49 -31.77
CA LYS A 61 -2.07 -18.86 -31.98
C LYS A 61 -2.93 -17.62 -32.16
N CYS A 62 -3.70 -17.66 -33.24
CA CYS A 62 -4.75 -16.74 -33.65
C CYS A 62 -6.11 -17.29 -33.15
N LEU A 63 -7.15 -16.43 -33.18
CA LEU A 63 -8.59 -16.73 -33.01
C LEU A 63 -9.05 -17.04 -31.56
N LEU A 64 -10.16 -16.52 -31.02
CA LEU A 64 -11.46 -16.18 -31.60
C LEU A 64 -12.14 -14.97 -30.92
N ARG A 65 -12.86 -14.20 -31.74
CA ARG A 65 -14.01 -13.36 -31.38
C ARG A 65 -15.15 -14.23 -30.83
N PHE A 66 -15.84 -13.77 -29.79
CA PHE A 66 -17.22 -14.17 -29.52
C PHE A 66 -18.08 -12.95 -29.18
N LEU A 67 -19.05 -12.69 -30.07
CA LEU A 67 -20.29 -11.95 -29.83
C LEU A 67 -21.35 -12.95 -29.34
N PRO A 68 -22.37 -12.48 -28.62
CA PRO A 68 -23.76 -12.52 -29.11
C PRO A 68 -24.43 -11.14 -28.93
N GLY A 69 -25.24 -10.56 -29.83
CA GLY A 69 -26.45 -11.08 -30.49
C GLY A 69 -27.64 -10.95 -29.53
N GLY A 70 -28.38 -9.82 -29.47
CA GLY A 70 -29.71 -9.60 -30.12
C GLY A 70 -30.82 -10.47 -29.50
N MET A 71 -32.04 -10.07 -29.11
CA MET A 71 -32.96 -8.99 -29.49
C MET A 71 -34.22 -9.06 -28.56
N GLY A 72 -35.05 -8.01 -28.49
CA GLY A 72 -36.41 -8.04 -27.93
C GLY A 72 -36.74 -6.84 -27.01
N SER A 73 -37.08 -5.67 -27.55
CA SER A 73 -38.42 -5.17 -27.93
C SER A 73 -39.31 -4.68 -26.75
N LEU A 74 -39.32 -3.35 -26.60
CA LEU A 74 -40.44 -2.43 -26.36
C LEU A 74 -41.53 -2.77 -25.31
N SER A 75 -41.71 -1.83 -24.38
CA SER A 75 -43.02 -1.22 -24.08
C SER A 75 -42.83 0.17 -23.44
N ARG A 76 -43.48 1.18 -24.05
CA ARG A 76 -43.56 2.58 -23.62
C ARG A 76 -44.51 2.73 -22.43
N GLY A 77 -44.27 3.72 -21.57
CA GLY A 77 -45.28 4.20 -20.61
C GLY A 77 -44.74 5.07 -19.48
N HIS A 78 -44.53 6.35 -19.76
CA HIS A 78 -44.54 7.46 -18.78
C HIS A 78 -45.80 8.29 -19.09
N PRO A 79 -46.22 9.32 -18.29
CA PRO A 79 -45.64 9.87 -17.04
C PRO A 79 -46.72 10.26 -15.97
N TRP A 80 -46.29 11.10 -15.00
CA TRP A 80 -47.04 11.92 -14.01
C TRP A 80 -47.30 11.19 -12.68
N GLY A 81 -47.12 11.75 -11.49
CA GLY A 81 -46.76 13.08 -10.97
C GLY A 81 -47.18 13.05 -9.48
N GLY A 82 -46.30 13.33 -8.52
CA GLY A 82 -46.36 14.58 -7.75
C GLY A 82 -47.09 14.45 -6.39
N GLY A 83 -46.48 14.99 -5.31
CA GLY A 83 -47.11 15.33 -4.02
C GLY A 83 -47.03 14.24 -2.94
N ARG A 84 -46.15 14.33 -1.92
CA ARG A 84 -46.19 15.13 -0.67
C ARG A 84 -47.28 14.73 0.35
N ALA A 85 -46.76 14.51 1.57
CA ALA A 85 -47.31 14.83 2.90
C ALA A 85 -48.26 13.83 3.61
N ALA A 86 -47.67 13.15 4.61
CA ALA A 86 -48.00 13.20 6.04
C ALA A 86 -49.46 13.06 6.51
N ALA A 87 -49.65 12.07 7.41
CA ALA A 87 -50.04 12.22 8.82
C ALA A 87 -51.14 11.24 9.29
N ALA A 88 -50.80 10.56 10.39
CA ALA A 88 -51.61 10.22 11.56
C ALA A 88 -52.82 9.26 11.44
N GLY A 89 -52.85 8.26 12.34
CA GLY A 89 -54.09 7.58 12.75
C GLY A 89 -53.92 6.11 13.16
N LEU A 90 -53.50 5.86 14.40
CA LEU A 90 -53.83 4.65 15.19
C LEU A 90 -55.31 4.71 15.66
N PRO A 91 -55.89 3.74 16.41
CA PRO A 91 -55.48 2.37 16.77
C PRO A 91 -56.61 1.31 16.57
N HIS A 92 -56.32 0.01 16.77
CA HIS A 92 -57.00 -0.82 17.78
C HIS A 92 -56.50 -2.28 17.78
N ALA A 93 -56.21 -2.76 18.99
CA ALA A 93 -55.95 -4.15 19.34
C ALA A 93 -57.26 -4.91 19.59
N ALA A 94 -57.24 -6.24 19.41
CA ALA A 94 -58.03 -7.18 20.20
C ALA A 94 -57.48 -8.62 20.07
N GLU A 95 -57.21 -9.22 21.23
CA GLU A 95 -56.89 -10.62 21.47
C GLU A 95 -58.11 -11.55 21.25
N GLY A 96 -57.84 -12.84 21.02
CA GLY A 96 -58.86 -13.89 21.06
C GLY A 96 -58.25 -15.30 21.06
N ASN A 97 -58.25 -15.93 22.22
CA ASN A 97 -57.56 -17.18 22.56
C ASN A 97 -58.53 -18.38 22.56
N ARG A 98 -58.05 -19.52 22.04
CA ARG A 98 -58.27 -20.94 22.44
C ARG A 98 -59.65 -21.65 22.36
N ARG A 99 -59.53 -22.86 21.75
CA ARG A 99 -60.01 -24.22 22.17
C ARG A 99 -61.52 -24.46 22.13
N ASP A 100 -62.05 -25.66 21.97
CA ASP A 100 -61.63 -27.06 21.71
C ASP A 100 -62.94 -27.74 21.29
N LEU A 101 -62.95 -28.83 20.52
CA LEU A 101 -64.03 -29.83 20.60
C LEU A 101 -63.61 -31.17 19.99
N SER A 102 -64.05 -32.23 20.66
CA SER A 102 -63.67 -33.63 20.56
C SER A 102 -64.72 -34.46 19.82
N LEU A 103 -64.51 -35.80 19.79
CA LEU A 103 -65.39 -36.93 19.40
C LEU A 103 -64.94 -37.63 18.10
N ARG A 104 -65.04 -38.95 17.87
CA ARG A 104 -65.35 -40.15 18.66
C ARG A 104 -65.18 -41.38 17.72
N ARG A 105 -64.43 -42.38 18.18
CA ARG A 105 -64.60 -43.84 18.06
C ARG A 105 -65.62 -44.42 17.06
N GLN A 106 -65.22 -45.44 16.29
CA GLN A 106 -66.08 -46.57 15.92
C GLN A 106 -65.33 -47.91 15.86
N ARG A 107 -66.07 -48.97 16.20
CA ARG A 107 -65.70 -50.37 16.45
C ARG A 107 -66.32 -51.28 15.38
N ALA A 108 -65.91 -52.56 15.44
CA ALA A 108 -66.60 -53.80 15.03
C ALA A 108 -66.16 -54.37 13.67
N GLY A 109 -66.07 -55.67 13.45
CA GLY A 109 -66.61 -56.80 14.22
C GLY A 109 -65.92 -58.13 13.89
N SER A 110 -66.41 -59.16 14.57
CA SER A 110 -65.89 -60.51 14.84
C SER A 110 -66.61 -61.62 14.08
N GLU A 111 -66.01 -62.82 14.01
CA GLU A 111 -66.64 -64.18 14.05
C GLU A 111 -65.47 -65.20 14.03
N VAL A 112 -65.17 -66.07 15.01
CA VAL A 112 -65.84 -67.16 15.75
C VAL A 112 -66.25 -68.36 14.90
N VAL A 113 -65.53 -69.49 15.01
CA VAL A 113 -66.07 -70.86 15.21
C VAL A 113 -65.05 -71.72 15.99
N THR A 114 -65.62 -72.60 16.81
CA THR A 114 -65.12 -73.47 17.88
C THR A 114 -64.48 -74.78 17.41
N GLN A 115 -63.62 -75.41 18.24
CA GLN A 115 -63.80 -76.81 18.66
C GLN A 115 -62.88 -77.23 19.82
N ARG A 116 -63.46 -78.06 20.70
CA ARG A 116 -62.91 -78.63 21.94
C ARG A 116 -62.01 -79.85 21.68
N GLY A 117 -60.99 -80.00 22.52
CA GLY A 117 -60.86 -81.23 23.32
C GLY A 117 -59.62 -82.12 23.12
N ARG A 118 -58.85 -82.25 24.23
CA ARG A 118 -57.97 -83.38 24.63
C ARG A 118 -56.67 -83.50 23.78
N THR A 119 -55.46 -83.59 24.33
CA THR A 119 -55.00 -84.43 25.44
C THR A 119 -53.80 -83.82 26.17
N LEU A 120 -53.71 -84.16 27.45
CA LEU A 120 -52.74 -83.69 28.43
C LEU A 120 -51.44 -84.53 28.31
N ALA A 121 -50.66 -84.36 27.24
CA ALA A 121 -49.37 -85.08 27.08
C ALA A 121 -48.31 -84.32 26.26
N GLY A 122 -48.53 -83.04 25.93
CA GLY A 122 -47.62 -82.21 25.13
C GLY A 122 -47.08 -80.95 25.82
N ARG A 123 -47.38 -80.74 27.11
CA ARG A 123 -47.12 -79.46 27.81
C ARG A 123 -45.78 -79.34 28.54
N LEU A 124 -44.93 -80.37 28.52
CA LEU A 124 -43.59 -80.33 29.12
C LEU A 124 -42.44 -80.20 28.11
N LEU A 125 -42.70 -80.38 26.81
CA LEU A 125 -41.68 -80.19 25.76
C LEU A 125 -41.75 -78.81 25.08
N ALA A 126 -42.90 -78.12 25.16
CA ALA A 126 -43.07 -76.79 24.57
C ALA A 126 -42.55 -75.64 25.46
N VAL A 127 -42.35 -75.85 26.76
CA VAL A 127 -41.80 -74.82 27.68
C VAL A 127 -40.28 -74.67 27.53
N LEU A 128 -39.57 -75.72 27.11
CA LEU A 128 -38.13 -75.68 26.86
C LEU A 128 -37.76 -75.12 25.48
N VAL A 129 -38.63 -75.24 24.47
CA VAL A 129 -38.42 -74.62 23.15
C VAL A 129 -38.85 -73.14 23.13
N LEU A 130 -39.81 -72.73 23.98
CA LEU A 130 -40.17 -71.32 24.17
C LEU A 130 -39.22 -70.54 25.10
N HIS A 131 -38.43 -71.21 25.96
CA HIS A 131 -37.34 -70.56 26.71
C HIS A 131 -36.04 -70.43 25.90
N GLY A 132 -35.80 -71.30 24.91
CA GLY A 132 -34.66 -71.20 23.98
C GLY A 132 -34.82 -70.12 22.89
N LEU A 133 -36.05 -69.69 22.62
CA LEU A 133 -36.36 -68.64 21.62
C LEU A 133 -36.54 -67.23 22.23
N PHE A 134 -36.50 -67.09 23.56
CA PHE A 134 -36.62 -65.79 24.25
C PHE A 134 -35.30 -65.25 24.80
N LEU A 135 -34.21 -66.01 24.71
CA LEU A 135 -32.85 -65.59 25.10
C LEU A 135 -31.96 -65.17 23.92
N GLY A 136 -32.50 -65.14 22.69
CA GLY A 136 -31.78 -64.80 21.46
C GLY A 136 -32.15 -63.45 20.82
N VAL A 137 -32.99 -62.63 21.46
CA VAL A 137 -33.32 -61.28 20.99
C VAL A 137 -32.85 -60.27 22.02
N LEU A 138 -31.52 -60.10 22.10
CA LEU A 138 -31.04 -58.78 22.51
C LEU A 138 -31.61 -57.79 21.51
N PRO A 139 -32.21 -56.66 21.95
CA PRO A 139 -32.38 -55.56 21.03
C PRO A 139 -30.96 -55.15 20.68
N LEU A 140 -30.48 -55.52 19.48
CA LEU A 140 -29.48 -54.71 18.82
C LEU A 140 -30.12 -53.33 18.74
N ARG A 141 -29.85 -52.49 19.73
CA ARG A 141 -29.90 -51.06 19.56
C ARG A 141 -28.92 -50.81 18.43
N SER A 142 -29.43 -50.78 17.21
CA SER A 142 -28.82 -50.01 16.14
C SER A 142 -28.67 -48.63 16.75
N GLN A 143 -27.49 -48.33 17.29
CA GLN A 143 -27.06 -46.97 17.38
C GLN A 143 -26.98 -46.55 15.93
N THR A 144 -28.09 -46.02 15.41
CA THR A 144 -28.05 -45.11 14.29
C THR A 144 -27.28 -43.93 14.84
N GLN A 145 -25.95 -44.04 14.78
CA GLN A 145 -25.05 -42.93 14.96
C GLN A 145 -25.50 -41.98 13.87
N ALA A 146 -26.23 -40.93 14.27
CA ALA A 146 -26.59 -39.86 13.37
C ALA A 146 -25.31 -39.52 12.61
N PRO A 147 -25.34 -39.44 11.27
CA PRO A 147 -24.12 -39.20 10.50
C PRO A 147 -23.43 -38.03 11.16
N GLU A 148 -22.23 -38.27 11.70
CA GLU A 148 -21.39 -37.23 12.29
C GLU A 148 -21.32 -36.17 11.20
N ALA A 149 -22.00 -35.04 11.42
CA ALA A 149 -22.06 -33.98 10.44
C ALA A 149 -20.61 -33.67 10.11
N SER A 150 -20.22 -33.85 8.85
CA SER A 150 -18.84 -33.59 8.45
C SER A 150 -18.50 -32.18 8.93
N PRO A 151 -17.39 -32.01 9.68
CA PRO A 151 -17.09 -30.74 10.33
C PRO A 151 -17.17 -29.63 9.29
N VAL A 152 -17.91 -28.55 9.58
CA VAL A 152 -18.09 -27.49 8.60
C VAL A 152 -16.70 -26.92 8.31
N PRO A 153 -16.26 -26.87 7.04
CA PRO A 153 -14.92 -26.40 6.71
C PRO A 153 -14.65 -25.04 7.35
N GLY A 154 -13.52 -24.95 8.06
CA GLY A 154 -13.12 -23.75 8.77
C GLY A 154 -13.60 -23.61 10.22
N GLU A 155 -14.51 -24.47 10.72
CA GLU A 155 -14.98 -24.40 12.12
C GLU A 155 -13.85 -24.53 13.14
N GLN A 156 -12.92 -25.44 12.87
CA GLN A 156 -11.77 -25.75 13.72
C GLN A 156 -10.57 -24.83 13.49
N LEU A 157 -10.67 -23.83 12.60
CA LEU A 157 -9.59 -22.88 12.36
C LEU A 157 -9.70 -21.68 13.29
N THR A 158 -8.61 -21.21 13.86
CA THR A 158 -8.56 -19.87 14.48
C THR A 158 -7.69 -18.96 13.65
N VAL A 159 -8.20 -17.77 13.33
CA VAL A 159 -7.49 -16.76 12.54
C VAL A 159 -7.15 -15.58 13.45
N ARG A 160 -5.88 -15.18 13.45
CA ARG A 160 -5.39 -14.02 14.20
C ARG A 160 -4.60 -13.08 13.31
N LEU A 161 -4.76 -11.78 13.50
CA LEU A 161 -3.86 -10.77 12.95
C LEU A 161 -2.77 -10.47 13.98
N ILE A 162 -1.51 -10.69 13.60
CA ILE A 162 -0.33 -10.25 14.35
C ILE A 162 0.05 -8.87 13.80
N THR A 163 0.27 -7.91 14.69
CA THR A 163 0.80 -6.59 14.38
C THR A 163 2.03 -6.34 15.22
N ALA A 164 3.18 -6.12 14.58
CA ALA A 164 4.40 -5.69 15.22
C ALA A 164 4.59 -4.19 14.98
N GLY A 165 4.81 -3.44 16.06
CA GLY A 165 5.09 -2.00 16.00
C GLY A 165 6.47 -1.68 15.38
N PRO A 166 6.82 -0.39 15.32
CA PRO A 166 8.10 0.07 14.81
C PRO A 166 9.31 -0.60 15.49
N GLY A 167 10.34 -0.91 14.71
CA GLY A 167 11.66 -1.33 15.19
C GLY A 167 12.72 -0.23 15.05
N THR A 168 13.99 -0.57 15.24
CA THR A 168 15.10 0.40 15.16
C THR A 168 15.66 0.58 13.75
N GLU A 169 15.52 -0.45 12.91
CA GLU A 169 16.02 -0.40 11.53
C GLU A 169 15.04 0.35 10.62
N VAL A 170 15.56 1.02 9.57
CA VAL A 170 14.75 1.85 8.66
C VAL A 170 13.56 1.10 8.04
N TRP A 171 13.74 -0.18 7.69
CA TRP A 171 12.66 -1.01 7.14
C TRP A 171 11.68 -1.52 8.20
N GLU A 172 12.01 -1.42 9.49
CA GLU A 172 11.15 -1.81 10.60
C GLU A 172 10.33 -0.63 11.16
N LEU A 173 10.68 0.63 10.83
CA LEU A 173 10.04 1.84 11.35
C LEU A 173 8.53 1.93 11.08
N PHE A 174 8.03 1.20 10.08
CA PHE A 174 6.61 1.20 9.72
C PHE A 174 5.82 0.08 10.39
N GLY A 175 6.48 -0.84 11.10
CA GLY A 175 5.86 -2.03 11.65
C GLY A 175 5.71 -3.17 10.64
N HIS A 176 4.98 -4.22 11.04
CA HIS A 176 4.70 -5.37 10.18
C HIS A 176 3.39 -6.08 10.56
N ASN A 177 2.76 -6.74 9.61
CA ASN A 177 1.59 -7.60 9.88
C ASN A 177 1.81 -9.03 9.41
N ALA A 178 1.14 -9.98 10.08
CA ALA A 178 1.02 -11.36 9.64
C ALA A 178 -0.36 -11.93 9.99
N ILE A 179 -0.85 -12.89 9.20
CA ILE A 179 -2.03 -13.69 9.52
C ILE A 179 -1.59 -15.02 10.11
N TRP A 180 -1.95 -15.27 11.35
CA TRP A 180 -1.73 -16.55 12.03
C TRP A 180 -2.98 -17.42 11.95
N ILE A 181 -2.84 -18.56 11.29
CA ILE A 181 -3.85 -19.63 11.25
C ILE A 181 -3.43 -20.77 12.19
N HIS A 182 -4.34 -21.17 13.07
CA HIS A 182 -4.23 -22.37 13.88
C HIS A 182 -5.34 -23.35 13.49
N ASP A 183 -4.96 -24.51 12.98
CA ASP A 183 -5.88 -25.63 12.73
C ASP A 183 -5.92 -26.55 13.94
N GLN A 184 -7.06 -26.54 14.65
CA GLN A 184 -7.24 -27.34 15.87
C GLN A 184 -7.38 -28.84 15.57
N THR A 185 -7.71 -29.21 14.33
CA THR A 185 -7.81 -30.61 13.88
C THR A 185 -6.44 -31.27 13.83
N THR A 186 -5.47 -30.56 13.25
CA THR A 186 -4.11 -31.06 12.99
C THR A 186 -3.08 -30.55 14.00
N GLY A 187 -3.44 -29.56 14.82
CA GLY A 187 -2.54 -28.81 15.69
C GLY A 187 -1.59 -27.88 14.93
N ARG A 188 -1.71 -27.78 13.60
CA ARG A 188 -0.79 -27.00 12.77
C ARG A 188 -1.01 -25.51 12.97
N GLN A 189 0.08 -24.78 13.18
CA GLN A 189 0.09 -23.33 13.35
C GLN A 189 1.02 -22.70 12.31
N THR A 190 0.55 -21.67 11.62
CA THR A 190 1.35 -21.00 10.59
C THR A 190 1.03 -19.51 10.56
N ALA A 191 2.06 -18.67 10.64
CA ALA A 191 1.98 -17.24 10.38
C ALA A 191 2.38 -16.95 8.94
N TYR A 192 1.51 -16.29 8.21
CA TYR A 192 1.68 -15.86 6.84
C TYR A 192 1.88 -14.36 6.77
N ASP A 193 2.95 -13.92 6.14
CA ASP A 193 3.26 -12.51 5.98
C ASP A 193 3.74 -12.20 4.55
N TYR A 194 3.60 -10.94 4.17
CA TYR A 194 4.08 -10.43 2.90
C TYR A 194 5.20 -9.44 3.17
N GLY A 195 6.01 -9.14 2.15
CA GLY A 195 6.98 -8.05 2.25
C GLY A 195 8.39 -8.52 2.59
N ARG A 196 8.70 -9.80 2.35
CA ARG A 196 10.05 -10.34 2.47
C ARG A 196 10.88 -9.95 1.23
N PHE A 197 12.16 -9.66 1.45
CA PHE A 197 13.12 -9.26 0.42
C PHE A 197 14.54 -9.72 0.79
N ASP A 198 15.46 -9.73 -0.18
CA ASP A 198 16.88 -10.08 0.03
C ASP A 198 17.79 -9.06 -0.66
N PHE A 199 18.66 -8.39 0.12
CA PHE A 199 19.63 -7.44 -0.40
C PHE A 199 20.74 -8.11 -1.24
N ALA A 200 21.01 -9.40 -1.00
CA ALA A 200 22.02 -10.16 -1.72
C ALA A 200 21.54 -10.63 -3.10
N GLU A 201 20.25 -10.46 -3.41
CA GLU A 201 19.71 -10.86 -4.72
C GLU A 201 20.42 -10.07 -5.85
N PRO A 202 20.94 -10.76 -6.89
CA PRO A 202 21.63 -10.10 -7.98
C PRO A 202 20.79 -8.99 -8.62
N GLY A 203 21.34 -7.78 -8.66
CA GLY A 203 20.67 -6.61 -9.23
C GLY A 203 19.60 -5.97 -8.35
N PHE A 204 19.45 -6.36 -7.08
CA PHE A 204 18.49 -5.75 -6.14
C PHE A 204 18.61 -4.22 -6.12
N LEU A 205 19.83 -3.70 -5.92
CA LEU A 205 20.06 -2.25 -5.88
C LEU A 205 19.61 -1.53 -7.16
N TRP A 206 19.89 -2.12 -8.33
CA TRP A 206 19.47 -1.51 -9.60
C TRP A 206 17.95 -1.55 -9.78
N ARG A 207 17.31 -2.67 -9.40
CA ARG A 207 15.84 -2.77 -9.37
C ARG A 207 15.22 -1.76 -8.41
N PHE A 208 15.81 -1.58 -7.22
CA PHE A 208 15.40 -0.59 -6.23
C PHE A 208 15.48 0.83 -6.80
N VAL A 209 16.62 1.21 -7.38
CA VAL A 209 16.83 2.51 -8.02
C VAL A 209 15.80 2.75 -9.14
N LYS A 210 15.44 1.72 -9.91
CA LYS A 210 14.43 1.80 -10.97
C LYS A 210 12.98 1.76 -10.48
N GLY A 211 12.71 1.45 -9.21
CA GLY A 211 11.36 1.27 -8.67
C GLY A 211 10.70 -0.04 -9.11
N ARG A 212 11.48 -1.11 -9.32
CA ARG A 212 11.03 -2.41 -9.84
C ARG A 212 11.34 -3.53 -8.85
N MET A 213 10.82 -3.37 -7.63
CA MET A 213 11.12 -4.26 -6.52
C MET A 213 10.23 -5.51 -6.55
N TRP A 214 10.85 -6.68 -6.41
CA TRP A 214 10.16 -7.96 -6.23
C TRP A 214 10.28 -8.38 -4.78
N TYR A 215 9.14 -8.53 -4.13
CA TYR A 215 9.03 -8.99 -2.76
C TYR A 215 8.22 -10.29 -2.77
N TRP A 216 8.28 -11.05 -1.68
CA TRP A 216 7.52 -12.28 -1.59
C TRP A 216 6.73 -12.43 -0.30
N MET A 217 5.75 -13.32 -0.37
CA MET A 217 5.02 -13.88 0.75
C MET A 217 5.81 -15.03 1.38
N GLY A 218 5.81 -15.13 2.70
CA GLY A 218 6.36 -16.29 3.39
C GLY A 218 5.41 -16.86 4.44
N ALA A 219 5.83 -18.03 4.95
CA ALA A 219 5.25 -18.69 6.10
C ALA A 219 6.33 -18.84 7.18
N ALA A 220 5.92 -18.84 8.45
CA ALA A 220 6.79 -19.11 9.58
C ALA A 220 6.00 -19.69 10.76
N ASP A 221 6.73 -20.21 11.74
CA ASP A 221 6.16 -20.52 13.05
C ASP A 221 5.74 -19.22 13.76
N PRO A 222 4.46 -19.07 14.19
CA PRO A 222 3.97 -17.83 14.80
C PRO A 222 4.68 -17.50 16.11
N ARG A 223 5.06 -18.50 16.91
CA ARG A 223 5.73 -18.27 18.20
C ARG A 223 7.14 -17.76 17.98
N GLY A 224 7.88 -18.36 17.07
CA GLY A 224 9.20 -17.90 16.64
C GLY A 224 9.15 -16.48 16.05
N MET A 225 8.13 -16.17 15.23
CA MET A 225 7.93 -14.83 14.69
C MET A 225 7.67 -13.80 15.81
N ILE A 226 6.77 -14.09 16.76
CA ILE A 226 6.49 -13.20 17.90
C ILE A 226 7.75 -13.03 18.76
N ALA A 227 8.43 -14.12 19.11
CA ALA A 227 9.67 -14.07 19.88
C ALA A 227 10.76 -13.22 19.18
N ALA A 228 10.84 -13.29 17.85
CA ALA A 228 11.75 -12.46 17.07
C ALA A 228 11.41 -10.96 17.18
N TYR A 229 10.13 -10.57 17.18
CA TYR A 229 9.74 -9.17 17.42
C TYR A 229 10.02 -8.72 18.86
N VAL A 230 9.68 -9.55 19.84
CA VAL A 230 9.93 -9.27 21.27
C VAL A 230 11.43 -9.11 21.54
N SER A 231 12.28 -9.96 20.95
CA SER A 231 13.74 -9.85 21.11
C SER A 231 14.33 -8.55 20.55
N ARG A 232 13.60 -7.85 19.68
CA ARG A 232 13.96 -6.55 19.10
C ARG A 232 13.27 -5.39 19.81
N ASP A 233 12.67 -5.63 20.97
CA ASP A 233 11.93 -4.64 21.75
C ASP A 233 10.77 -3.98 20.98
N ARG A 234 10.12 -4.73 20.08
CA ARG A 234 9.00 -4.23 19.28
C ARG A 234 7.70 -4.63 19.94
N SER A 235 6.79 -3.67 20.17
CA SER A 235 5.44 -3.97 20.63
C SER A 235 4.75 -4.96 19.69
N VAL A 236 4.03 -5.93 20.24
CA VAL A 236 3.30 -6.95 19.49
C VAL A 236 1.87 -7.03 19.99
N TRP A 237 0.93 -6.89 19.07
CA TRP A 237 -0.49 -7.11 19.31
C TRP A 237 -0.98 -8.30 18.50
N VAL A 238 -1.91 -9.04 19.08
CA VAL A 238 -2.58 -10.17 18.43
C VAL A 238 -4.09 -9.98 18.54
N GLN A 239 -4.76 -9.89 17.39
CA GLN A 239 -6.21 -9.75 17.29
C GLN A 239 -6.80 -11.06 16.77
N GLU A 240 -7.56 -11.78 17.59
CA GLU A 240 -8.37 -12.91 17.12
C GLU A 240 -9.56 -12.38 16.31
N LEU A 241 -9.73 -12.87 15.09
CA LEU A 241 -10.75 -12.41 14.16
C LEU A 241 -12.01 -13.28 14.27
N ASN A 242 -13.17 -12.63 14.32
CA ASN A 242 -14.48 -13.26 14.46
C ASN A 242 -15.06 -13.71 13.09
N LEU A 243 -14.22 -14.33 12.26
CA LEU A 243 -14.59 -14.71 10.90
C LEU A 243 -15.55 -15.93 10.89
N PRO A 244 -16.63 -15.92 10.09
CA PRO A 244 -17.45 -17.11 9.85
C PRO A 244 -16.60 -18.30 9.36
N PRO A 245 -16.98 -19.57 9.64
CA PRO A 245 -16.23 -20.76 9.21
C PRO A 245 -15.82 -20.73 7.73
N ALA A 246 -16.76 -20.39 6.84
CA ALA A 246 -16.49 -20.29 5.41
C ALA A 246 -15.40 -19.26 5.06
N ALA A 247 -15.40 -18.11 5.72
CA ALA A 247 -14.39 -17.06 5.51
C ALA A 247 -13.01 -17.47 6.06
N ARG A 248 -12.97 -18.20 7.20
CA ARG A 248 -11.72 -18.77 7.75
C ARG A 248 -11.09 -19.75 6.77
N GLU A 249 -11.88 -20.65 6.20
CA GLU A 249 -11.41 -21.64 5.24
C GLU A 249 -10.97 -21.00 3.92
N GLU A 250 -11.74 -20.06 3.40
CA GLU A 250 -11.38 -19.31 2.19
C GLU A 250 -10.05 -18.55 2.37
N LEU A 251 -9.85 -17.91 3.53
CA LEU A 251 -8.60 -17.22 3.84
C LEU A 251 -7.42 -18.19 3.93
N ARG A 252 -7.60 -19.34 4.58
CA ARG A 252 -6.56 -20.38 4.66
C ARG A 252 -6.14 -20.86 3.28
N LEU A 253 -7.09 -21.23 2.43
CA LEU A 253 -6.83 -21.69 1.08
C LEU A 253 -6.13 -20.61 0.23
N LEU A 254 -6.56 -19.35 0.37
CA LEU A 254 -5.92 -18.22 -0.30
C LEU A 254 -4.45 -18.07 0.11
N LEU A 255 -4.16 -18.09 1.41
CA LEU A 255 -2.80 -17.91 1.93
C LEU A 255 -1.89 -19.10 1.59
N GLU A 256 -2.40 -20.33 1.67
CA GLU A 256 -1.67 -21.53 1.27
C GLU A 256 -1.37 -21.55 -0.23
N HIS A 257 -2.28 -21.06 -1.06
CA HIS A 257 -2.02 -20.93 -2.50
C HIS A 257 -0.98 -19.85 -2.79
N ASN A 258 -1.08 -18.68 -2.15
CA ASN A 258 -0.18 -17.56 -2.39
C ASN A 258 1.24 -17.82 -1.90
N VAL A 259 1.45 -18.63 -0.85
CA VAL A 259 2.81 -18.90 -0.34
C VAL A 259 3.61 -19.87 -1.23
N GLN A 260 2.96 -20.54 -2.19
CA GLN A 260 3.62 -21.43 -3.15
C GLN A 260 4.64 -20.64 -3.99
N GLU A 261 5.73 -21.30 -4.40
CA GLU A 261 6.85 -20.68 -5.13
C GLU A 261 6.37 -19.93 -6.37
N GLU A 262 5.39 -20.49 -7.07
CA GLU A 262 4.84 -19.95 -8.32
C GLU A 262 3.98 -18.69 -8.10
N ASN A 263 3.48 -18.46 -6.88
CA ASN A 263 2.51 -17.41 -6.57
C ASN A 263 3.01 -16.38 -5.55
N ARG A 264 4.12 -16.66 -4.83
CA ARG A 264 4.55 -15.83 -3.69
C ARG A 264 5.13 -14.48 -4.07
N TYR A 265 5.62 -14.32 -5.29
CA TYR A 265 6.30 -13.11 -5.74
C TYR A 265 5.33 -12.06 -6.27
N TYR A 266 5.54 -10.82 -5.85
CA TYR A 266 4.75 -9.68 -6.30
C TYR A 266 5.60 -8.42 -6.44
N ARG A 267 5.10 -7.46 -7.21
CA ARG A 267 5.76 -6.17 -7.37
C ARG A 267 5.40 -5.26 -6.20
N TYR A 268 6.40 -4.90 -5.43
CA TYR A 268 6.22 -4.08 -4.24
C TYR A 268 5.99 -2.61 -4.62
N ASP A 269 4.91 -2.02 -4.11
CA ASP A 269 4.70 -0.58 -4.04
C ASP A 269 4.52 -0.21 -2.58
N TYR A 270 5.40 0.66 -2.09
CA TYR A 270 5.46 0.99 -0.69
C TYR A 270 4.13 1.46 -0.07
N TYR A 271 3.31 2.21 -0.81
CA TYR A 271 2.05 2.77 -0.31
C TYR A 271 0.83 1.95 -0.72
N ARG A 272 0.90 1.27 -1.88
CA ARG A 272 -0.28 0.66 -2.51
C ARG A 272 -0.26 -0.86 -2.49
N ASP A 273 0.90 -1.47 -2.31
CA ASP A 273 1.11 -2.89 -2.48
C ASP A 273 2.30 -3.38 -1.62
N ASN A 274 2.04 -3.51 -0.34
CA ASN A 274 3.01 -3.76 0.74
C ASN A 274 2.50 -4.85 1.72
N CYS A 275 3.25 -5.10 2.78
CA CYS A 275 2.93 -6.16 3.76
C CYS A 275 1.53 -6.02 4.38
N SER A 276 1.13 -4.80 4.74
CA SER A 276 -0.14 -4.52 5.41
C SER A 276 -1.32 -4.49 4.43
N THR A 277 -1.17 -3.79 3.30
CA THR A 277 -2.21 -3.71 2.26
C THR A 277 -2.55 -5.09 1.68
N ARG A 278 -1.58 -5.99 1.51
CA ARG A 278 -1.83 -7.38 1.07
C ARG A 278 -2.67 -8.16 2.07
N ILE A 279 -2.41 -7.97 3.37
CA ILE A 279 -3.19 -8.61 4.44
C ILE A 279 -4.58 -7.98 4.52
N ARG A 280 -4.68 -6.65 4.50
CA ARG A 280 -5.95 -5.91 4.43
C ARG A 280 -6.82 -6.42 3.28
N ASP A 281 -6.25 -6.51 2.08
CA ASP A 281 -6.98 -6.92 0.88
C ASP A 281 -7.42 -8.39 0.96
N ALA A 282 -6.58 -9.28 1.51
CA ALA A 282 -6.95 -10.68 1.74
C ALA A 282 -8.10 -10.81 2.76
N LEU A 283 -8.07 -10.03 3.84
CA LEU A 283 -9.16 -9.98 4.82
C LEU A 283 -10.44 -9.42 4.19
N ASP A 284 -10.36 -8.28 3.49
CA ASP A 284 -11.52 -7.63 2.86
C ASP A 284 -12.19 -8.53 1.83
N LEU A 285 -11.41 -9.33 1.08
CA LEU A 285 -11.94 -10.30 0.12
C LEU A 285 -12.84 -11.36 0.78
N VAL A 286 -12.40 -11.92 1.91
CA VAL A 286 -13.14 -13.00 2.60
C VAL A 286 -14.32 -12.48 3.42
N VAL A 287 -14.29 -11.19 3.80
CA VAL A 287 -15.44 -10.49 4.41
C VAL A 287 -16.26 -9.68 3.40
N ARG A 288 -16.11 -9.97 2.10
CA ARG A 288 -16.95 -9.45 1.01
C ARG A 288 -17.00 -7.92 0.92
N GLY A 289 -15.87 -7.25 1.17
CA GLY A 289 -15.75 -5.79 1.04
C GLY A 289 -16.19 -5.01 2.29
N ALA A 290 -16.48 -5.67 3.41
CA ALA A 290 -16.95 -5.00 4.61
C ALA A 290 -15.93 -4.00 5.19
N ILE A 291 -14.62 -4.29 5.10
CA ILE A 291 -13.57 -3.39 5.60
C ILE A 291 -13.51 -2.16 4.70
N SER A 292 -13.42 -2.34 3.38
CA SER A 292 -13.34 -1.22 2.43
C SER A 292 -14.59 -0.35 2.46
N ALA A 293 -15.78 -0.93 2.58
CA ALA A 293 -17.04 -0.19 2.68
C ALA A 293 -17.11 0.71 3.93
N GLN A 294 -16.60 0.25 5.07
CA GLN A 294 -16.67 0.97 6.36
C GLN A 294 -15.49 1.92 6.61
N THR A 295 -14.49 1.91 5.73
CA THR A 295 -13.26 2.72 5.89
C THR A 295 -12.92 3.57 4.66
N ALA A 296 -13.91 3.81 3.78
CA ALA A 296 -13.75 4.61 2.57
C ALA A 296 -13.68 6.13 2.81
N ASP A 297 -13.97 6.60 4.03
CA ASP A 297 -13.94 8.01 4.40
C ASP A 297 -12.50 8.54 4.52
N THR A 298 -12.32 9.77 4.05
CA THR A 298 -11.06 10.51 4.11
C THR A 298 -10.80 11.05 5.51
N VAL A 299 -9.59 10.85 6.03
CA VAL A 299 -9.19 11.39 7.33
C VAL A 299 -8.62 12.80 7.14
N PRO A 300 -9.19 13.83 7.79
CA PRO A 300 -8.68 15.21 7.68
C PRO A 300 -7.19 15.30 8.06
N GLY A 301 -6.40 15.97 7.23
CA GLY A 301 -4.95 16.17 7.45
C GLY A 301 -4.08 14.92 7.21
N SER A 302 -4.68 13.77 6.88
CA SER A 302 -3.93 12.54 6.60
C SER A 302 -3.50 12.45 5.14
N THR A 303 -2.23 12.18 4.91
CA THR A 303 -1.63 11.97 3.60
C THR A 303 -0.58 10.85 3.67
N TRP A 304 -0.18 10.31 2.53
CA TRP A 304 0.92 9.36 2.48
C TRP A 304 2.20 9.94 3.12
N ARG A 305 2.48 11.22 2.87
CA ARG A 305 3.63 11.93 3.43
C ARG A 305 3.51 12.11 4.94
N SER A 306 2.35 12.51 5.47
CA SER A 306 2.21 12.75 6.92
C SER A 306 2.51 11.47 7.72
N HIS A 307 2.09 10.31 7.21
CA HIS A 307 2.43 9.01 7.78
C HIS A 307 3.92 8.66 7.63
N SER A 308 4.52 8.90 6.46
CA SER A 308 5.97 8.68 6.27
C SER A 308 6.80 9.55 7.21
N ASP A 309 6.46 10.83 7.33
CA ASP A 309 7.17 11.80 8.15
C ASP A 309 7.08 11.49 9.64
N ARG A 310 5.90 11.11 10.15
CA ARG A 310 5.72 10.82 11.58
C ARG A 310 6.41 9.52 12.01
N LEU A 311 6.45 8.52 11.12
CA LEU A 311 7.09 7.22 11.37
C LEU A 311 8.61 7.27 11.20
N LEU A 312 9.12 8.09 10.27
CA LEU A 312 10.56 8.28 10.08
C LEU A 312 11.17 9.31 11.05
N ALA A 313 10.38 9.93 11.92
CA ALA A 313 10.85 11.01 12.78
C ALA A 313 11.98 10.61 13.75
N ALA A 314 12.15 9.31 14.04
CA ALA A 314 13.24 8.78 14.85
C ALA A 314 14.58 8.71 14.09
N ASP A 315 14.56 8.73 12.75
CA ASP A 315 15.74 8.78 11.89
C ASP A 315 15.74 10.09 11.09
N PRO A 316 16.47 11.13 11.54
CA PRO A 316 16.52 12.42 10.86
C PRO A 316 17.03 12.35 9.43
N LEU A 317 17.88 11.38 9.09
CA LEU A 317 18.42 11.22 7.75
C LEU A 317 17.37 10.61 6.82
N ALA A 318 16.71 9.53 7.24
CA ALA A 318 15.60 8.94 6.48
C ALA A 318 14.44 9.93 6.31
N TYR A 319 14.09 10.66 7.38
CA TYR A 319 13.11 11.75 7.33
C TYR A 319 13.50 12.83 6.30
N THR A 320 14.75 13.29 6.33
CA THR A 320 15.23 14.31 5.37
C THR A 320 15.23 13.75 3.95
N GLY A 321 15.59 12.47 3.78
CA GLY A 321 15.57 11.76 2.51
C GLY A 321 14.17 11.71 1.89
N THR A 322 13.13 11.40 2.67
CA THR A 322 11.74 11.38 2.17
C THR A 322 11.19 12.79 1.93
N LYS A 323 11.56 13.77 2.75
CA LYS A 323 11.25 15.19 2.49
C LYS A 323 11.81 15.69 1.16
N LEU A 324 13.03 15.24 0.81
CA LEU A 324 13.66 15.57 -0.45
C LEU A 324 13.05 14.76 -1.62
N GLY A 325 12.94 13.45 -1.47
CA GLY A 325 12.66 12.50 -2.57
C GLY A 325 11.20 12.34 -2.96
N LEU A 326 10.27 12.41 -2.00
CA LEU A 326 8.83 12.25 -2.29
C LEU A 326 8.27 13.54 -2.90
N GLY A 327 7.44 13.41 -3.93
CA GLY A 327 6.80 14.52 -4.64
C GLY A 327 5.34 14.74 -4.24
N SER A 328 4.63 15.62 -4.96
CA SER A 328 3.22 15.94 -4.68
C SER A 328 2.22 14.76 -4.67
N PRO A 329 2.45 13.59 -5.33
CA PRO A 329 1.54 12.46 -5.21
C PRO A 329 1.34 11.96 -3.77
N THR A 330 2.32 12.18 -2.87
CA THR A 330 2.22 11.77 -1.46
C THR A 330 1.48 12.77 -0.58
N ASP A 331 1.14 13.95 -1.09
CA ASP A 331 0.51 15.04 -0.33
C ASP A 331 -1.02 15.05 -0.48
N ARG A 332 -1.58 14.04 -1.14
CA ARG A 332 -3.03 13.92 -1.34
C ARG A 332 -3.71 13.38 -0.07
N PRO A 333 -4.93 13.85 0.26
CA PRO A 333 -5.74 13.26 1.30
C PRO A 333 -5.98 11.77 1.05
N ILE A 334 -5.92 10.97 2.12
CA ILE A 334 -6.13 9.52 2.05
C ILE A 334 -7.28 9.06 2.96
N SER A 335 -7.88 7.93 2.61
CA SER A 335 -8.94 7.29 3.40
C SER A 335 -8.40 6.45 4.56
N ARG A 336 -9.27 6.07 5.50
CA ARG A 336 -8.91 5.08 6.53
C ARG A 336 -8.46 3.77 5.89
N TRP A 337 -9.09 3.36 4.79
CA TRP A 337 -8.66 2.22 3.97
C TRP A 337 -7.24 2.39 3.45
N ASP A 338 -6.91 3.55 2.90
CA ASP A 338 -5.57 3.84 2.37
C ASP A 338 -4.52 3.87 3.50
N GLU A 339 -4.86 4.45 4.66
CA GLU A 339 -3.99 4.52 5.85
C GLU A 339 -3.56 3.14 6.36
N MET A 340 -4.36 2.09 6.13
CA MET A 340 -4.00 0.69 6.43
C MET A 340 -2.84 0.14 5.61
N TYR A 341 -2.17 0.96 4.78
CA TYR A 341 -0.81 0.63 4.35
C TYR A 341 0.19 0.62 5.51
N VAL A 342 -0.13 1.31 6.61
CA VAL A 342 0.59 1.27 7.88
C VAL A 342 -0.01 0.16 8.74
N PRO A 343 0.79 -0.84 9.15
CA PRO A 343 0.37 -1.96 9.98
C PRO A 343 -0.47 -1.63 11.22
N MET A 344 -0.08 -0.61 11.96
CA MET A 344 -0.80 -0.18 13.16
C MET A 344 -2.17 0.43 12.84
N ARG A 345 -2.33 1.05 11.66
CA ARG A 345 -3.63 1.57 11.20
C ARG A 345 -4.58 0.45 10.78
N LEU A 346 -4.06 -0.60 10.17
CA LEU A 346 -4.85 -1.81 9.91
C LEU A 346 -5.38 -2.38 11.24
N GLN A 347 -4.50 -2.62 12.21
CA GLN A 347 -4.87 -3.09 13.54
C GLN A 347 -5.92 -2.19 14.20
N GLU A 348 -5.72 -0.88 14.15
CA GLU A 348 -6.61 0.09 14.78
C GLU A 348 -8.01 0.08 14.16
N TYR A 349 -8.11 0.20 12.84
CA TYR A 349 -9.39 0.40 12.17
C TYR A 349 -10.25 -0.85 12.09
N ILE A 350 -9.66 -2.05 12.06
CA ILE A 350 -10.45 -3.28 12.05
C ILE A 350 -11.19 -3.52 13.38
N ARG A 351 -10.79 -2.86 14.48
CA ARG A 351 -11.51 -2.91 15.78
C ARG A 351 -12.95 -2.44 15.66
N THR A 352 -13.22 -1.50 14.75
CA THR A 352 -14.54 -0.88 14.59
C THR A 352 -15.38 -1.52 13.48
N VAL A 353 -14.78 -2.39 12.66
CA VAL A 353 -15.46 -3.02 11.53
C VAL A 353 -16.45 -4.07 12.02
N GLN A 354 -17.66 -4.02 11.50
CA GLN A 354 -18.67 -5.07 11.66
C GLN A 354 -18.75 -5.92 10.39
N ILE A 355 -18.96 -7.21 10.51
CA ILE A 355 -19.12 -8.14 9.38
C ILE A 355 -20.40 -8.97 9.55
N GLU A 356 -20.91 -9.52 8.46
CA GLU A 356 -22.01 -10.48 8.53
C GLU A 356 -21.52 -11.81 9.11
N GLY A 357 -22.16 -12.24 10.19
CA GLY A 357 -21.96 -13.55 10.82
C GLY A 357 -22.60 -14.68 10.03
N ALA A 358 -22.43 -15.92 10.52
CA ALA A 358 -22.98 -17.12 9.87
C ALA A 358 -24.52 -17.07 9.72
N ASP A 359 -25.19 -16.41 10.66
CA ASP A 359 -26.65 -16.29 10.73
C ASP A 359 -27.18 -14.99 10.08
N GLY A 360 -26.29 -14.20 9.47
CA GLY A 360 -26.62 -12.90 8.85
C GLY A 360 -26.65 -11.71 9.81
N GLU A 361 -26.45 -11.93 11.12
CA GLU A 361 -26.31 -10.83 12.09
C GLU A 361 -24.96 -10.12 11.96
N LEU A 362 -24.94 -8.81 12.25
CA LEU A 362 -23.69 -8.06 12.29
C LEU A 362 -22.91 -8.36 13.57
N ILE A 363 -21.66 -8.79 13.40
CA ILE A 363 -20.73 -9.11 14.49
C ILE A 363 -19.44 -8.31 14.34
N PRO A 364 -18.74 -7.96 15.45
CA PRO A 364 -17.47 -7.26 15.35
C PRO A 364 -16.42 -8.16 14.70
N LEU A 365 -15.63 -7.61 13.77
CA LEU A 365 -14.56 -8.34 13.07
C LEU A 365 -13.45 -8.80 14.03
N VAL A 366 -13.11 -7.99 15.03
CA VAL A 366 -12.17 -8.36 16.07
C VAL A 366 -12.93 -8.95 17.25
N ARG A 367 -12.68 -10.23 17.55
CA ARG A 367 -13.29 -10.94 18.68
C ARG A 367 -12.60 -10.60 20.00
N HIS A 368 -11.28 -10.61 19.98
CA HIS A 368 -10.44 -10.37 21.15
C HIS A 368 -9.10 -9.79 20.69
N GLU A 369 -8.53 -8.89 21.48
CA GLU A 369 -7.22 -8.30 21.24
C GLU A 369 -6.35 -8.41 22.47
N GLU A 370 -5.09 -8.81 22.27
CA GLU A 370 -4.09 -8.89 23.32
C GLU A 370 -2.83 -8.15 22.90
N ALA A 371 -2.29 -7.32 23.80
CA ALA A 371 -0.93 -6.81 23.69
C ALA A 371 0.03 -7.86 24.29
N VAL A 372 0.58 -8.72 23.44
CA VAL A 372 1.49 -9.80 23.84
C VAL A 372 2.78 -9.25 24.44
N TYR A 373 3.24 -8.11 23.90
CA TYR A 373 4.41 -7.39 24.40
C TYR A 373 4.28 -5.91 24.07
N LEU A 374 4.72 -5.05 24.99
CA LEU A 374 4.84 -3.61 24.75
C LEU A 374 6.31 -3.26 24.85
N GLY A 375 6.88 -2.79 23.74
CA GLY A 375 8.27 -2.39 23.67
C GLY A 375 8.55 -1.12 24.47
N SER A 376 9.81 -0.90 24.82
CA SER A 376 10.26 0.25 25.60
C SER A 376 10.46 1.53 24.77
N GLY A 377 10.39 1.41 23.44
CA GLY A 377 10.51 2.54 22.51
C GLY A 377 9.42 3.61 22.70
N PRO A 378 9.69 4.86 22.26
CA PRO A 378 8.69 5.91 22.34
C PRO A 378 7.43 5.54 21.53
N PRO A 379 6.24 5.95 21.98
CA PRO A 379 5.02 5.68 21.23
C PRO A 379 5.08 6.30 19.84
N GLU A 380 4.37 5.68 18.91
CA GLU A 380 4.19 6.18 17.55
C GLU A 380 3.68 7.62 17.59
N ARG A 381 4.35 8.51 16.84
CA ARG A 381 3.94 9.91 16.79
C ARG A 381 2.59 10.06 16.08
N SER A 382 1.68 10.78 16.71
CA SER A 382 0.40 11.16 16.11
C SER A 382 0.58 12.12 14.93
N GLU A 383 1.60 12.99 15.00
CA GLU A 383 1.84 14.03 14.00
C GLU A 383 3.32 14.11 13.56
N PRO A 384 3.59 14.57 12.32
CA PRO A 384 4.94 14.86 11.86
C PRO A 384 5.65 15.91 12.72
N PRO A 385 6.98 15.80 12.92
CA PRO A 385 7.74 16.87 13.57
C PRO A 385 7.73 18.18 12.79
N GLY A 386 7.54 19.29 13.51
CA GLY A 386 7.66 20.66 12.99
C GLY A 386 9.10 21.16 12.85
N TRP A 387 10.00 20.41 12.20
CA TRP A 387 11.43 20.75 12.09
C TRP A 387 11.77 21.92 11.15
N TYR A 388 10.81 22.76 10.81
CA TYR A 388 11.01 23.94 9.96
C TYR A 388 12.12 24.86 10.49
N LEU A 389 12.12 25.18 11.78
CA LEU A 389 13.13 26.07 12.38
C LEU A 389 14.53 25.47 12.37
N ILE A 390 14.65 24.13 12.46
CA ILE A 390 15.94 23.45 12.39
C ILE A 390 16.52 23.58 10.98
N TYR A 391 15.71 23.33 9.95
CA TYR A 391 16.13 23.47 8.56
C TYR A 391 16.49 24.93 8.22
N LEU A 392 15.67 25.88 8.69
CA LEU A 392 15.94 27.31 8.54
C LEU A 392 17.25 27.71 9.22
N ALA A 393 17.50 27.22 10.45
CA ALA A 393 18.72 27.50 11.18
C ALA A 393 19.95 26.97 10.43
N ILE A 394 19.91 25.72 9.96
CA ILE A 394 21.00 25.12 9.18
C ILE A 394 21.26 25.92 7.89
N GLY A 395 20.20 26.23 7.12
CA GLY A 395 20.31 27.03 5.90
C GLY A 395 20.85 28.43 6.16
N SER A 396 20.39 29.08 7.24
CA SER A 396 20.83 30.42 7.62
C SER A 396 22.27 30.45 8.11
N LEU A 397 22.71 29.45 8.86
CA LEU A 397 24.10 29.32 9.30
C LEU A 397 25.05 29.12 8.11
N TRP A 398 24.65 28.29 7.14
CA TRP A 398 25.43 28.10 5.92
C TRP A 398 25.47 29.37 5.06
N ALA A 399 24.34 30.07 4.93
CA ALA A 399 24.26 31.37 4.27
C ALA A 399 25.16 32.42 4.95
N ALA A 400 25.14 32.49 6.29
CA ALA A 400 25.98 33.39 7.07
C ALA A 400 27.48 33.10 6.88
N LEU A 401 27.86 31.81 6.84
CA LEU A 401 29.23 31.39 6.54
C LEU A 401 29.69 31.91 5.16
N MET A 402 28.87 31.74 4.12
CA MET A 402 29.19 32.25 2.78
C MET A 402 29.36 33.77 2.76
N VAL A 403 28.45 34.50 3.40
CA VAL A 403 28.49 35.97 3.49
C VAL A 403 29.73 36.44 4.24
N TRP A 404 30.07 35.78 5.36
CA TRP A 404 31.26 36.08 6.16
C TRP A 404 32.55 35.84 5.36
N CYS A 405 32.69 34.66 4.73
CA CYS A 405 33.86 34.35 3.89
C CYS A 405 34.01 35.35 2.74
N ALA A 406 32.90 35.72 2.06
CA ALA A 406 32.93 36.73 1.01
C ALA A 406 33.30 38.13 1.55
N GLY A 407 32.90 38.47 2.77
CA GLY A 407 33.30 39.70 3.45
C GLY A 407 34.82 39.75 3.72
N VAL A 408 35.39 38.65 4.22
CA VAL A 408 36.84 38.51 4.42
C VAL A 408 37.60 38.55 3.08
N ALA A 409 37.07 37.88 2.05
CA ALA A 409 37.64 37.87 0.71
C ALA A 409 37.74 39.28 0.10
N ARG A 410 36.72 40.12 0.35
CA ARG A 410 36.70 41.52 -0.11
C ARG A 410 37.74 42.40 0.58
N ARG A 411 38.21 42.03 1.77
CA ARG A 411 39.30 42.74 2.47
C ARG A 411 40.69 42.30 1.99
N GLY A 412 40.78 41.53 0.90
CA GLY A 412 42.04 41.01 0.36
C GLY A 412 42.49 39.69 0.97
N GLY A 413 41.70 39.08 1.86
CA GLY A 413 42.08 37.82 2.51
C GLY A 413 41.95 36.61 1.58
N ARG A 414 43.08 35.99 1.19
CA ARG A 414 43.09 34.71 0.43
C ARG A 414 42.28 33.61 1.11
N LEU A 415 42.32 33.55 2.44
CA LEU A 415 41.52 32.61 3.23
C LEU A 415 40.01 32.79 3.01
N GLY A 416 39.54 34.04 2.84
CA GLY A 416 38.13 34.31 2.55
C GLY A 416 37.71 33.83 1.17
N GLN A 417 38.58 33.98 0.16
CA GLN A 417 38.31 33.50 -1.20
C GLN A 417 38.22 31.98 -1.25
N VAL A 418 39.18 31.28 -0.62
CA VAL A 418 39.17 29.82 -0.51
C VAL A 418 37.96 29.35 0.29
N GLY A 419 37.70 29.94 1.46
CA GLY A 419 36.55 29.59 2.30
C GLY A 419 35.21 29.78 1.58
N PHE A 420 35.04 30.88 0.84
CA PHE A 420 33.85 31.11 0.03
C PHE A 420 33.74 30.07 -1.09
N GLY A 421 34.83 29.81 -1.82
CA GLY A 421 34.86 28.81 -2.89
C GLY A 421 34.51 27.40 -2.40
N LEU A 422 35.03 26.98 -1.25
CA LEU A 422 34.71 25.69 -0.63
C LEU A 422 33.25 25.62 -0.16
N ALA A 423 32.75 26.63 0.54
CA ALA A 423 31.37 26.65 1.02
C ALA A 423 30.36 26.68 -0.15
N ALA A 424 30.63 27.49 -1.17
CA ALA A 424 29.83 27.56 -2.38
C ALA A 424 29.90 26.26 -3.20
N GLY A 425 31.09 25.68 -3.34
CA GLY A 425 31.32 24.42 -4.04
C GLY A 425 30.62 23.23 -3.36
N ALA A 426 30.72 23.13 -2.03
CA ALA A 426 30.03 22.10 -1.25
C ALA A 426 28.51 22.19 -1.40
N TRP A 427 27.94 23.41 -1.31
CA TRP A 427 26.51 23.60 -1.56
C TRP A 427 26.12 23.29 -3.01
N ALA A 428 26.90 23.76 -3.99
CA ALA A 428 26.67 23.50 -5.41
C ALA A 428 26.67 21.98 -5.72
N LEU A 429 27.56 21.22 -5.06
CA LEU A 429 27.61 19.77 -5.16
C LEU A 429 26.34 19.13 -4.59
N VAL A 430 25.93 19.50 -3.38
CA VAL A 430 24.71 18.96 -2.75
C VAL A 430 23.46 19.31 -3.55
N ALA A 431 23.27 20.58 -3.92
CA ALA A 431 22.12 21.02 -4.71
C ALA A 431 22.10 20.42 -6.12
N GLY A 432 23.27 20.31 -6.74
CA GLY A 432 23.44 19.76 -8.08
C GLY A 432 23.21 18.26 -8.15
N LEU A 433 23.85 17.49 -7.26
CA LEU A 433 23.64 16.04 -7.18
C LEU A 433 22.23 15.70 -6.71
N GLY A 434 21.73 16.39 -5.67
CA GLY A 434 20.37 16.24 -5.20
C GLY A 434 19.35 16.50 -6.31
N GLY A 435 19.48 17.62 -7.01
CA GLY A 435 18.64 17.93 -8.17
C GLY A 435 18.73 16.89 -9.28
N SER A 436 19.93 16.38 -9.56
CA SER A 436 20.13 15.33 -10.56
C SER A 436 19.43 14.02 -10.18
N VAL A 437 19.52 13.63 -8.90
CA VAL A 437 18.81 12.47 -8.36
C VAL A 437 17.30 12.67 -8.47
N LEU A 438 16.78 13.84 -8.09
CA LEU A 438 15.34 14.14 -8.20
C LEU A 438 14.85 14.10 -9.65
N LEU A 439 15.62 14.66 -10.59
CA LEU A 439 15.30 14.63 -12.00
C LEU A 439 15.31 13.19 -12.55
N PHE A 440 16.29 12.38 -12.14
CA PHE A 440 16.36 10.97 -12.49
C PHE A 440 15.18 10.18 -11.90
N LEU A 441 14.82 10.41 -10.63
CA LEU A 441 13.65 9.78 -10.00
C LEU A 441 12.38 10.11 -10.77
N TRP A 442 12.19 11.38 -11.17
CA TRP A 442 11.02 11.80 -11.94
C TRP A 442 10.96 11.14 -13.32
N LEU A 443 12.02 11.26 -14.13
CA LEU A 443 11.98 10.90 -15.56
C LEU A 443 12.45 9.46 -15.84
N GLY A 444 13.35 8.94 -15.00
CA GLY A 444 14.11 7.72 -15.23
C GLY A 444 13.64 6.49 -14.47
N THR A 445 12.63 6.61 -13.59
CA THR A 445 12.22 5.51 -12.69
C THR A 445 10.71 5.28 -12.66
N ASP A 446 10.34 4.10 -12.16
CA ASP A 446 8.95 3.72 -11.91
C ASP A 446 8.47 4.16 -10.52
N HIS A 447 9.26 4.96 -9.79
CA HIS A 447 8.86 5.56 -8.52
C HIS A 447 7.81 6.66 -8.74
N VAL A 448 6.54 6.26 -8.87
CA VAL A 448 5.44 7.20 -9.15
C VAL A 448 5.31 8.28 -8.07
N MET A 449 5.64 7.95 -6.82
CA MET A 449 5.50 8.84 -5.66
C MET A 449 6.58 9.92 -5.57
N THR A 450 7.64 9.85 -6.38
CA THR A 450 8.71 10.85 -6.43
C THR A 450 8.54 11.83 -7.59
N ARG A 451 7.50 11.66 -8.42
CA ARG A 451 7.22 12.51 -9.59
C ARG A 451 6.65 13.87 -9.18
N ALA A 452 6.75 14.84 -10.10
CA ALA A 452 6.28 16.22 -9.89
C ALA A 452 6.84 16.81 -8.58
N ASN A 453 8.13 16.54 -8.32
CA ASN A 453 8.79 16.97 -7.10
C ASN A 453 9.30 18.40 -7.22
N GLU A 454 8.64 19.28 -6.47
CA GLU A 454 8.89 20.72 -6.44
C GLU A 454 10.26 21.09 -5.85
N ASN A 455 10.91 20.15 -5.14
CA ASN A 455 12.27 20.35 -4.62
C ASN A 455 13.31 20.56 -5.73
N LEU A 456 13.01 20.28 -6.99
CA LEU A 456 13.88 20.62 -8.12
C LEU A 456 14.14 22.13 -8.29
N LEU A 457 13.23 22.97 -7.78
CA LEU A 457 13.46 24.42 -7.73
C LEU A 457 14.45 24.81 -6.63
N GLN A 458 14.59 23.97 -5.60
CA GLN A 458 15.46 24.19 -4.45
C GLN A 458 16.84 23.55 -4.65
N LEU A 459 16.86 22.33 -5.17
CA LEU A 459 18.03 21.55 -5.55
C LEU A 459 18.00 21.38 -7.07
N ASN A 460 18.79 22.20 -7.78
CA ASN A 460 18.75 22.27 -9.24
C ASN A 460 19.98 21.58 -9.84
N PRO A 461 19.84 20.64 -10.81
CA PRO A 461 20.97 20.01 -11.50
C PRO A 461 21.99 21.00 -12.06
N LEU A 462 21.53 22.18 -12.51
CA LEU A 462 22.40 23.23 -13.06
C LEU A 462 23.41 23.77 -12.04
N ALA A 463 23.17 23.57 -10.73
CA ALA A 463 24.12 23.95 -9.69
C ALA A 463 25.46 23.20 -9.81
N LEU A 464 25.51 22.03 -10.45
CA LEU A 464 26.79 21.34 -10.72
C LEU A 464 27.76 22.21 -11.54
N LEU A 465 27.24 23.04 -12.45
CA LEU A 465 28.09 23.94 -13.23
C LEU A 465 28.73 25.04 -12.36
N LEU A 466 28.13 25.39 -11.21
CA LEU A 466 28.72 26.34 -10.26
C LEU A 466 29.97 25.78 -9.58
N LEU A 467 30.11 24.45 -9.48
CA LEU A 467 31.33 23.82 -8.95
C LEU A 467 32.57 24.21 -9.78
N VAL A 468 32.38 24.40 -11.09
CA VAL A 468 33.43 24.81 -12.03
C VAL A 468 33.44 26.34 -12.20
N LEU A 469 32.28 26.97 -12.33
CA LEU A 469 32.19 28.39 -12.64
C LEU A 469 32.62 29.30 -11.47
N VAL A 470 32.37 28.91 -10.22
CA VAL A 470 32.79 29.70 -9.05
C VAL A 470 34.32 29.84 -8.97
N PRO A 471 35.13 28.76 -8.97
CA PRO A 471 36.58 28.91 -8.93
C PRO A 471 37.13 29.62 -10.17
N LEU A 472 36.58 29.35 -11.36
CA LEU A 472 36.99 30.06 -12.58
C LEU A 472 36.69 31.56 -12.52
N ALA A 473 35.56 31.97 -11.94
CA ALA A 473 35.19 33.37 -11.78
C ALA A 473 36.04 34.10 -10.74
N LEU A 474 36.56 33.39 -9.72
CA LEU A 474 37.53 33.93 -8.77
C LEU A 474 38.92 34.10 -9.41
N ALA A 475 39.27 33.26 -10.38
CA ALA A 475 40.57 33.29 -11.05
C ALA A 475 40.63 34.23 -12.27
N ALA A 476 39.53 34.39 -13.03
CA ALA A 476 39.55 35.18 -14.27
C ALA A 476 38.22 35.88 -14.60
N ASP A 477 38.33 37.10 -15.13
CA ASP A 477 37.23 38.04 -15.31
C ASP A 477 36.15 37.60 -16.29
N ARG A 478 36.55 36.89 -17.36
CA ARG A 478 35.64 36.36 -18.38
C ARG A 478 34.55 35.42 -17.81
N TRP A 479 34.81 34.77 -16.68
CA TRP A 479 33.89 33.82 -16.06
C TRP A 479 32.96 34.46 -15.01
N ARG A 480 33.20 35.73 -14.64
CA ARG A 480 32.42 36.43 -13.61
C ARG A 480 30.95 36.56 -13.97
N LYS A 481 30.64 37.01 -15.19
CA LYS A 481 29.25 37.19 -15.64
C LYS A 481 28.50 35.85 -15.75
N PRO A 482 29.02 34.79 -16.41
CA PRO A 482 28.38 33.47 -16.42
C PRO A 482 28.09 32.92 -15.02
N ALA A 483 29.06 32.98 -14.09
CA ALA A 483 28.90 32.45 -12.74
C ALA A 483 27.81 33.20 -11.95
N VAL A 484 27.78 34.53 -12.03
CA VAL A 484 26.75 35.35 -11.36
C VAL A 484 25.37 35.14 -11.96
N VAL A 485 25.25 35.02 -13.28
CA VAL A 485 23.97 34.76 -13.94
C VAL A 485 23.43 33.39 -13.54
N LEU A 486 24.25 32.35 -13.60
CA LEU A 486 23.82 31.00 -13.21
C LEU A 486 23.43 30.93 -11.73
N ALA A 487 24.25 31.49 -10.83
CA ALA A 487 23.91 31.59 -9.42
C ALA A 487 22.59 32.35 -9.20
N GLY A 488 22.36 33.41 -9.98
CA GLY A 488 21.11 34.16 -9.96
C GLY A 488 19.91 33.35 -10.44
N LEU A 489 20.06 32.52 -11.46
CA LEU A 489 18.99 31.62 -11.94
C LEU A 489 18.64 30.55 -10.90
N VAL A 490 19.65 29.95 -10.25
CA VAL A 490 19.43 28.98 -9.16
C VAL A 490 18.72 29.65 -7.98
N ALA A 491 19.18 30.84 -7.56
CA ALA A 491 18.53 31.61 -6.50
C ALA A 491 17.10 32.03 -6.87
N ALA A 492 16.87 32.48 -8.10
CA ALA A 492 15.56 32.84 -8.59
C ALA A 492 14.61 31.64 -8.62
N GLY A 493 15.07 30.47 -9.09
CA GLY A 493 14.29 29.22 -9.04
C GLY A 493 13.86 28.87 -7.62
N SER A 494 14.79 28.97 -6.68
CA SER A 494 14.55 28.68 -5.26
C SER A 494 13.50 29.62 -4.65
N LEU A 495 13.61 30.94 -4.90
CA LEU A 495 12.64 31.95 -4.47
C LEU A 495 11.28 31.80 -5.18
N LEU A 496 11.28 31.49 -6.47
CA LEU A 496 10.07 31.21 -7.24
C LEU A 496 9.35 29.98 -6.69
N GLY A 497 10.08 28.93 -6.29
CA GLY A 497 9.48 27.77 -5.64
C GLY A 497 8.85 28.09 -4.29
N ALA A 498 9.40 29.05 -3.53
CA ALA A 498 8.76 29.53 -2.32
C ALA A 498 7.50 30.37 -2.63
N ALA A 499 7.60 31.30 -3.59
CA ALA A 499 6.49 32.15 -3.99
C ALA A 499 5.34 31.37 -4.64
N ALA A 500 5.65 30.32 -5.41
CA ALA A 500 4.68 29.48 -6.10
C ALA A 500 3.77 28.71 -5.14
N LYS A 501 4.11 28.61 -3.84
CA LYS A 501 3.27 27.95 -2.83
C LYS A 501 1.89 28.56 -2.63
N ILE A 502 1.68 29.80 -3.10
CA ILE A 502 0.35 30.43 -3.11
C ILE A 502 -0.53 29.93 -4.27
N LEU A 503 0.06 29.27 -5.27
CA LEU A 503 -0.63 28.84 -6.47
C LEU A 503 -1.31 27.48 -6.26
N PRO A 504 -2.55 27.32 -6.75
CA PRO A 504 -3.22 26.02 -6.75
C PRO A 504 -2.38 24.98 -7.52
N GLY A 505 -2.18 23.81 -6.91
CA GLY A 505 -1.43 22.69 -7.51
C GLY A 505 0.10 22.77 -7.38
N PHE A 506 0.62 23.75 -6.63
CA PHE A 506 2.02 23.81 -6.17
C PHE A 506 2.07 23.66 -4.64
N ASP A 507 1.50 22.55 -4.17
CA ASP A 507 1.10 22.32 -2.79
C ASP A 507 1.91 21.21 -2.09
N GLN A 508 3.03 20.76 -2.68
CA GLN A 508 3.91 19.79 -2.02
C GLN A 508 4.32 20.27 -0.61
N ALA A 509 4.26 19.41 0.41
CA ALA A 509 4.61 19.79 1.79
C ALA A 509 6.13 19.79 2.04
N ASN A 510 6.85 20.73 1.41
CA ASN A 510 8.32 20.85 1.41
C ASN A 510 8.88 22.16 2.00
N TRP A 511 8.12 22.86 2.85
CA TRP A 511 8.57 24.11 3.48
C TRP A 511 9.92 23.98 4.21
N GLN A 512 10.21 22.82 4.80
CA GLN A 512 11.51 22.52 5.41
C GLN A 512 12.65 22.63 4.38
N VAL A 513 12.48 22.02 3.20
CA VAL A 513 13.49 22.05 2.12
C VAL A 513 13.69 23.47 1.60
N ILE A 514 12.60 24.23 1.46
CA ILE A 514 12.64 25.65 1.08
C ILE A 514 13.41 26.46 2.13
N ALA A 515 13.12 26.26 3.41
CA ALA A 515 13.77 26.95 4.52
C ALA A 515 15.28 26.68 4.59
N LEU A 516 15.71 25.48 4.21
CA LEU A 516 17.12 25.12 4.10
C LEU A 516 17.77 25.77 2.88
N ALA A 517 17.17 25.62 1.69
CA ALA A 517 17.83 25.93 0.43
C ALA A 517 17.76 27.41 0.03
N ALA A 518 16.63 28.08 0.27
CA ALA A 518 16.41 29.45 -0.22
C ALA A 518 17.41 30.47 0.36
N PRO A 519 17.71 30.48 1.68
CA PRO A 519 18.73 31.36 2.24
C PRO A 519 20.11 31.12 1.62
N VAL A 520 20.47 29.84 1.41
CA VAL A 520 21.79 29.46 0.90
C VAL A 520 21.96 29.84 -0.57
N ASN A 521 20.96 29.54 -1.41
CA ASN A 521 20.97 29.90 -2.83
C ASN A 521 21.05 31.43 -3.01
N ALA A 522 20.27 32.19 -2.23
CA ALA A 522 20.31 33.65 -2.24
C ALA A 522 21.67 34.19 -1.77
N ALA A 523 22.23 33.65 -0.69
CA ALA A 523 23.53 34.06 -0.16
C ALA A 523 24.67 33.78 -1.14
N LEU A 524 24.67 32.63 -1.82
CA LEU A 524 25.65 32.30 -2.87
C LEU A 524 25.63 33.36 -3.96
N TRP A 525 24.45 33.66 -4.53
CA TRP A 525 24.31 34.66 -5.59
C TRP A 525 24.73 36.06 -5.16
N LEU A 526 24.21 36.55 -4.03
CA LEU A 526 24.49 37.89 -3.53
C LEU A 526 25.97 38.08 -3.17
N SER A 527 26.57 37.07 -2.54
CA SER A 527 27.98 37.10 -2.12
C SER A 527 28.90 37.06 -3.34
N LEU A 528 28.65 36.16 -4.29
CA LEU A 528 29.41 36.08 -5.54
C LEU A 528 29.33 37.39 -6.32
N ARG A 529 28.11 37.95 -6.49
CA ARG A 529 27.89 39.22 -7.19
C ARG A 529 28.58 40.40 -6.51
N ARG A 530 28.65 40.43 -5.18
CA ARG A 530 29.33 41.50 -4.41
C ARG A 530 30.84 41.36 -4.49
N LEU A 531 31.36 40.15 -4.33
CA LEU A 531 32.79 39.84 -4.37
C LEU A 531 33.40 40.21 -5.73
N LEU A 532 32.76 39.78 -6.82
CA LEU A 532 33.28 39.98 -8.17
C LEU A 532 33.15 41.42 -8.69
N ARG A 533 32.17 42.19 -8.18
CA ARG A 533 32.07 43.64 -8.45
C ARG A 533 33.19 44.41 -7.75
N HIS A 534 33.48 44.08 -6.50
CA HIS A 534 34.55 44.73 -5.75
C HIS A 534 35.92 44.50 -6.39
N ALA A 535 36.21 43.27 -6.83
CA ALA A 535 37.44 42.94 -7.54
C ALA A 535 37.58 43.67 -8.89
N ALA A 536 36.48 44.03 -9.56
CA ALA A 536 36.52 44.83 -10.78
C ALA A 536 36.86 46.30 -10.48
N SER A 537 36.27 46.87 -9.41
CA SER A 537 36.54 48.26 -9.01
C SER A 537 37.97 48.50 -8.53
N THR A 538 38.62 47.51 -7.89
CA THR A 538 40.00 47.63 -7.44
C THR A 538 41.01 47.51 -8.59
N ALA A 539 40.66 46.81 -9.67
CA ALA A 539 41.54 46.65 -10.83
C ALA A 539 41.51 47.88 -11.76
N SER A 540 40.47 48.72 -11.69
CA SER A 540 40.29 49.90 -12.54
C SER A 540 40.88 51.20 -11.95
N VAL A 541 41.46 51.17 -10.75
CA VAL A 541 42.21 52.32 -10.20
C VAL A 541 43.67 52.14 -10.65
N PRO A 542 44.15 52.89 -11.65
CA PRO A 542 45.57 52.87 -11.98
C PRO A 542 46.35 53.38 -10.78
N ALA A 543 47.48 52.73 -10.48
CA ALA A 543 48.44 53.26 -9.52
C ALA A 543 48.94 54.61 -10.06
N GLU A 544 48.43 55.71 -9.53
CA GLU A 544 49.08 57.00 -9.66
C GLU A 544 50.38 56.91 -8.85
N SER A 545 51.48 56.64 -9.56
CA SER A 545 52.86 56.79 -9.08
C SER A 545 53.40 58.13 -9.51
#